data_AF-A0A8J3CAV1-F1
#
_entry.id   AF-A0A8J3CAV1-F1
#
_cell.length_a   1.000
_cell.length_b   1.000
_cell.length_c   1.000
_cell.angle_alpha   90.00
_cell.angle_beta   90.00
_cell.angle_gamma   90.00
#
_symmetry.space_group_name_H-M   'P 1'
#
loop_
_entity.id
_entity.type
_entity.pdbx_description
1 polymer ?
#
loop_
_entity_poly.entity_id
_entity_poly.type
_entity_poly.pdbx_seq_one_letter_code
_entity_poly.pdbx_strand_id
1 'polypeptide(L)'
;MAAPAALRHLQMIAYSFVFAAVVITVLGLFVIFPGVGLEYQAAALLPLVLAAADWLLVTLLERQAPPADVASRNGAAHFLHTMALSRMAFAEAPILVGFVLVFVLGDTALPVVSGLLGSLALLAWWWPGERLIQDARARLEPAGGAAALDEVLGR
;
A
#
# COMPACT_ATOMS: atom_id res chain seq x y z
N MET A 1 -4.33 -4.13 25.10
CA MET A 1 -5.71 -4.24 24.57
C MET A 1 -5.61 -4.99 23.25
N ALA A 2 -6.26 -6.14 23.11
CA ALA A 2 -6.15 -6.95 21.90
C ALA A 2 -6.77 -6.20 20.71
N ALA A 3 -6.05 -6.11 19.58
CA ALA A 3 -6.60 -5.54 18.37
C ALA A 3 -7.83 -6.36 17.93
N PRO A 4 -8.95 -5.72 17.57
CA PRO A 4 -10.14 -6.36 17.03
C PRO A 4 -9.80 -7.37 15.94
N ALA A 5 -10.53 -8.49 15.86
CA ALA A 5 -10.22 -9.61 14.95
C ALA A 5 -10.11 -9.19 13.46
N ALA A 6 -10.83 -8.15 13.05
CA ALA A 6 -10.75 -7.54 11.71
C ALA A 6 -9.42 -6.83 11.45
N LEU A 7 -8.89 -6.09 12.44
CA LEU A 7 -7.58 -5.45 12.37
C LEU A 7 -6.46 -6.48 12.34
N ARG A 8 -6.64 -7.62 13.00
CA ARG A 8 -5.69 -8.74 12.98
C ARG A 8 -5.54 -9.38 11.60
N HIS A 9 -6.65 -9.54 10.86
CA HIS A 9 -6.61 -10.03 9.48
C HIS A 9 -5.91 -9.02 8.56
N LEU A 10 -6.27 -7.74 8.65
CA LEU A 10 -5.61 -6.68 7.89
C LEU A 10 -4.10 -6.59 8.19
N GLN A 11 -3.71 -6.71 9.47
CA GLN A 11 -2.31 -6.78 9.86
C GLN A 11 -1.60 -8.01 9.29
N MET A 12 -2.21 -9.19 9.34
CA MET A 12 -1.62 -10.41 8.76
C MET A 12 -1.42 -10.29 7.25
N ILE A 13 -2.40 -9.75 6.52
CA ILE A 13 -2.28 -9.54 5.07
C ILE A 13 -1.13 -8.55 4.78
N ALA A 14 -1.04 -7.47 5.55
CA ALA A 14 0.02 -6.48 5.37
C ALA A 14 1.42 -7.00 5.71
N TYR A 15 1.55 -7.75 6.80
CA TYR A 15 2.82 -8.39 7.15
C TYR A 15 3.23 -9.42 6.10
N SER A 16 2.27 -10.14 5.53
CA SER A 16 2.53 -11.08 4.43
C SER A 16 3.03 -10.35 3.19
N PHE A 17 2.47 -9.17 2.90
CA PHE A 17 2.91 -8.31 1.80
C PHE A 17 4.31 -7.73 2.01
N VAL A 18 4.57 -7.16 3.18
CA VAL A 18 5.90 -6.65 3.54
C VAL A 18 6.92 -7.77 3.51
N PHE A 19 6.58 -8.93 4.06
CA PHE A 19 7.44 -10.11 4.04
C PHE A 19 7.72 -10.58 2.61
N ALA A 20 6.69 -10.71 1.77
CA ALA A 20 6.87 -11.08 0.36
C ALA A 20 7.76 -10.07 -0.38
N ALA A 21 7.54 -8.77 -0.20
CA ALA A 21 8.34 -7.72 -0.82
C ALA A 21 9.83 -7.79 -0.39
N VAL A 22 10.09 -8.02 0.90
CA VAL A 22 11.45 -8.18 1.44
C VAL A 22 12.10 -9.46 0.93
N VAL A 23 11.41 -10.60 1.00
CA VAL A 23 11.94 -11.91 0.57
C VAL A 23 12.25 -11.90 -0.92
N ILE A 24 11.34 -11.40 -1.75
CA ILE A 24 11.53 -11.31 -3.20
C ILE A 24 12.74 -10.42 -3.53
N THR A 25 12.93 -9.32 -2.79
CA THR A 25 14.08 -8.44 -2.97
C THR A 25 15.39 -9.12 -2.60
N VAL A 26 15.43 -9.80 -1.45
CA VAL A 26 16.63 -10.49 -0.98
C VAL A 26 16.98 -11.62 -1.96
N LEU A 27 16.01 -12.40 -2.42
CA LEU A 27 16.23 -13.43 -3.44
C LEU A 27 16.70 -12.82 -4.76
N GLY A 28 16.08 -11.73 -5.22
CA GLY A 28 16.46 -11.04 -6.45
C GLY A 28 17.90 -10.53 -6.42
N LEU A 29 18.28 -9.82 -5.36
CA LEU A 29 19.61 -9.21 -5.23
C LEU A 29 20.72 -10.23 -4.95
N PHE A 30 20.48 -11.22 -4.10
CA PHE A 30 21.56 -12.09 -3.59
C PHE A 30 21.61 -13.47 -4.25
N VAL A 31 20.50 -13.98 -4.80
CA VAL A 31 20.45 -15.33 -5.38
C VAL A 31 20.41 -15.30 -6.91
N ILE A 32 19.62 -14.40 -7.50
CA ILE A 32 19.41 -14.37 -8.95
C ILE A 32 20.47 -13.50 -9.65
N PHE A 33 20.89 -12.39 -9.04
CA PHE A 33 21.83 -11.43 -9.65
C PHE A 33 23.11 -11.14 -8.84
N PRO A 34 23.92 -12.14 -8.44
CA PRO A 34 25.12 -11.94 -7.63
C PRO A 34 26.30 -11.23 -8.34
N GLY A 35 26.09 -10.53 -9.47
CA GLY A 35 27.14 -9.86 -10.23
C GLY A 35 26.70 -8.67 -11.10
N VAL A 36 25.44 -8.23 -10.98
CA VAL A 36 24.92 -7.12 -11.79
C VAL A 36 25.33 -5.79 -11.17
N GLY A 37 26.20 -5.05 -11.87
CA GLY A 37 26.54 -3.70 -11.49
C GLY A 37 25.30 -2.80 -11.45
N LEU A 38 25.23 -1.89 -10.49
CA LEU A 38 24.20 -0.84 -10.46
C LEU A 38 24.55 0.22 -11.52
N GLU A 39 24.31 -0.10 -12.79
CA GLU A 39 24.42 0.88 -13.85
C GLU A 39 23.28 1.88 -13.75
N TYR A 40 23.64 3.17 -13.67
CA TYR A 40 22.68 4.22 -13.47
C TYR A 40 22.02 4.59 -14.80
N GLN A 41 20.79 4.10 -15.00
CA GLN A 41 19.93 4.52 -16.10
C GLN A 41 18.78 5.35 -15.55
N ALA A 42 18.52 6.54 -16.11
CA ALA A 42 17.42 7.40 -15.64
C ALA A 42 16.06 6.69 -15.68
N ALA A 43 15.85 5.80 -16.65
CA ALA A 43 14.66 4.96 -16.76
C ALA A 43 14.45 4.02 -15.56
N ALA A 44 15.52 3.66 -14.83
CA ALA A 44 15.43 2.82 -13.63
C ALA A 44 14.81 3.54 -12.41
N LEU A 45 14.61 4.86 -12.50
CA LEU A 45 13.91 5.65 -11.47
C LEU A 45 12.40 5.75 -11.72
N LEU A 46 11.91 5.29 -12.87
CA LEU A 46 10.49 5.33 -13.21
C LEU A 46 9.58 4.68 -12.13
N PRO A 47 9.98 3.59 -11.44
CA PRO A 47 9.21 3.03 -10.33
C PRO A 47 8.99 4.02 -9.17
N LEU A 48 9.95 4.89 -8.88
CA LEU A 48 9.80 5.92 -7.85
C LEU A 48 8.85 7.04 -8.29
N VAL A 49 8.88 7.40 -9.58
CA VAL A 49 7.91 8.35 -10.17
C VAL A 49 6.50 7.79 -10.06
N LEU A 50 6.32 6.49 -10.35
CA LEU A 50 5.07 5.78 -10.14
C LEU A 50 4.65 5.76 -8.68
N ALA A 51 5.56 5.47 -7.75
CA ALA A 51 5.24 5.55 -6.32
C ALA A 51 4.72 6.94 -5.91
N ALA A 52 5.32 8.01 -6.43
CA ALA A 52 4.84 9.37 -6.19
C ALA A 52 3.47 9.64 -6.86
N ALA A 53 3.23 9.11 -8.06
CA ALA A 53 1.96 9.21 -8.75
C ALA A 53 0.84 8.44 -8.03
N ASP A 54 1.11 7.22 -7.58
CA ASP A 54 0.23 6.39 -6.78
C ASP A 54 -0.08 7.07 -5.45
N TRP A 55 0.93 7.67 -4.83
CA TRP A 55 0.75 8.48 -3.63
C TRP A 55 -0.28 9.59 -3.83
N LEU A 56 -0.09 10.36 -4.91
CA LEU A 56 -0.96 11.48 -5.26
C LEU A 56 -2.37 10.98 -5.60
N LEU A 57 -2.49 9.93 -6.40
CA LEU A 57 -3.76 9.37 -6.86
C LEU A 57 -4.60 8.86 -5.69
N VAL A 58 -4.02 8.06 -4.80
CA VAL A 58 -4.70 7.59 -3.58
C VAL A 58 -5.11 8.76 -2.71
N THR A 59 -4.23 9.75 -2.51
CA THR A 59 -4.56 10.95 -1.72
C THR A 59 -5.73 11.74 -2.34
N LEU A 60 -5.85 11.78 -3.67
CA LEU A 60 -6.96 12.43 -4.38
C LEU A 60 -8.26 11.59 -4.30
N LEU A 61 -8.18 10.28 -4.47
CA LEU A 61 -9.31 9.36 -4.25
C LEU A 61 -9.81 9.44 -2.81
N GLU A 62 -8.89 9.66 -1.87
CA GLU A 62 -9.18 9.86 -0.46
C GLU A 62 -9.78 11.23 -0.13
N ARG A 63 -9.92 12.13 -1.09
CA ARG A 63 -10.66 13.38 -0.92
C ARG A 63 -12.08 13.33 -1.47
N GLN A 64 -12.45 12.26 -2.16
CA GLN A 64 -13.80 12.11 -2.70
C GLN A 64 -14.83 11.88 -1.58
N ALA A 65 -16.09 12.24 -1.84
CA ALA A 65 -17.16 12.06 -0.87
C ALA A 65 -17.34 10.56 -0.53
N PRO A 66 -17.58 10.22 0.74
CA PRO A 66 -17.88 8.84 1.12
C PRO A 66 -19.20 8.36 0.49
N PRO A 67 -19.35 7.04 0.22
CA PRO A 67 -20.57 6.48 -0.35
C PRO A 67 -21.78 6.66 0.58
N ALA A 68 -23.00 6.67 0.04
CA ALA A 68 -24.21 7.00 0.80
C ALA A 68 -24.55 6.03 1.96
N ASP A 69 -24.04 4.79 1.92
CA ASP A 69 -24.31 3.73 2.91
C ASP A 69 -23.38 3.77 4.14
N VAL A 70 -22.51 4.78 4.26
CA VAL A 70 -21.50 4.82 5.35
C VAL A 70 -22.06 4.93 6.76
N ALA A 71 -23.33 5.30 6.91
CA ALA A 71 -24.01 5.32 8.20
C ALA A 71 -24.37 3.92 8.71
N SER A 72 -24.33 2.88 7.85
CA SER A 72 -24.54 1.51 8.27
C SER A 72 -23.23 0.82 8.66
N ARG A 73 -23.29 -0.12 9.59
CA ARG A 73 -22.13 -0.95 9.99
C ARG A 73 -21.48 -1.64 8.79
N ASN A 74 -22.29 -2.19 7.89
CA ASN A 74 -21.80 -2.88 6.70
C ASN A 74 -21.15 -1.91 5.71
N GLY A 75 -21.73 -0.72 5.51
CA GLY A 75 -21.14 0.31 4.66
C GLY A 75 -19.83 0.86 5.20
N ALA A 76 -19.73 1.10 6.51
CA ALA A 76 -18.49 1.51 7.17
C ALA A 76 -17.39 0.44 7.10
N ALA A 77 -17.74 -0.84 7.32
CA ALA A 77 -16.82 -1.96 7.18
C ALA A 77 -16.33 -2.12 5.73
N HIS A 78 -17.25 -2.03 4.76
CA HIS A 78 -16.92 -2.11 3.34
C HIS A 78 -16.01 -0.95 2.92
N PHE A 79 -16.27 0.27 3.39
CA PHE A 79 -15.44 1.44 3.13
C PHE A 79 -14.01 1.25 3.67
N LEU A 80 -13.87 0.82 4.93
CA LEU A 80 -12.56 0.57 5.53
C LEU A 80 -11.79 -0.52 4.78
N HIS A 81 -12.48 -1.60 4.39
CA HIS A 81 -11.89 -2.69 3.63
C HIS A 81 -11.43 -2.25 2.24
N THR A 82 -12.26 -1.51 1.51
CA THR A 82 -11.93 -0.99 0.18
C THR A 82 -10.78 0.01 0.24
N MET A 83 -10.72 0.87 1.26
CA MET A 83 -9.61 1.80 1.46
C MET A 83 -8.30 1.09 1.81
N ALA A 84 -8.37 0.01 2.58
CA ALA A 84 -7.20 -0.82 2.87
C ALA A 84 -6.69 -1.55 1.63
N LEU A 85 -7.59 -2.17 0.84
CA LEU A 85 -7.24 -2.87 -0.39
C LEU A 85 -6.66 -1.94 -1.45
N SER A 86 -7.21 -0.74 -1.63
CA SER A 86 -6.67 0.23 -2.58
C SER A 86 -5.25 0.63 -2.21
N ARG A 87 -5.01 1.00 -0.94
CA ARG A 87 -3.66 1.33 -0.45
C ARG A 87 -2.65 0.19 -0.65
N MET A 88 -3.06 -1.06 -0.44
CA MET A 88 -2.22 -2.24 -0.72
C MET A 88 -1.89 -2.36 -2.21
N ALA A 89 -2.91 -2.34 -3.08
CA ALA A 89 -2.73 -2.48 -4.52
C ALA A 89 -1.83 -1.37 -5.11
N PHE A 90 -2.03 -0.13 -4.68
CA PHE A 90 -1.19 0.99 -5.11
C PHE A 90 0.23 0.92 -4.52
N ALA A 91 0.40 0.37 -3.33
CA ALA A 91 1.74 0.15 -2.79
C ALA A 91 2.53 -0.91 -3.56
N GLU A 92 1.89 -1.85 -4.28
CA GLU A 92 2.56 -2.87 -5.07
C GLU A 92 2.94 -2.43 -6.49
N ALA A 93 2.24 -1.45 -7.05
CA ALA A 93 2.47 -1.02 -8.43
C ALA A 93 3.94 -0.62 -8.72
N PRO A 94 4.65 0.11 -7.83
CA PRO A 94 6.06 0.46 -8.06
C PRO A 94 6.97 -0.76 -8.24
N ILE A 95 6.86 -1.77 -7.39
CA ILE A 95 7.70 -2.98 -7.50
C ILE A 95 7.36 -3.81 -8.73
N LEU A 96 6.08 -3.89 -9.12
CA LEU A 96 5.66 -4.58 -10.36
C LEU A 96 6.23 -3.89 -11.60
N VAL A 97 6.20 -2.55 -11.65
CA VAL A 97 6.84 -1.81 -12.75
C VAL A 97 8.35 -2.00 -12.73
N GLY A 98 8.97 -2.03 -11.54
CA GLY A 98 10.37 -2.41 -11.38
C GLY A 98 10.69 -3.73 -12.09
N PHE A 99 9.90 -4.78 -11.86
CA PHE A 99 10.07 -6.07 -12.55
C PHE A 99 9.96 -5.99 -14.07
N VAL A 100 8.95 -5.27 -14.58
CA VAL A 100 8.78 -5.07 -16.02
C VAL A 100 10.00 -4.36 -16.63
N LEU A 101 10.55 -3.36 -15.93
CA LEU A 101 11.70 -2.60 -16.41
C LEU A 101 13.00 -3.41 -16.40
N VAL A 102 13.19 -4.34 -15.47
CA VAL A 102 14.34 -5.27 -15.52
C VAL A 102 14.31 -6.10 -16.81
N PHE A 103 13.12 -6.58 -17.20
CA PHE A 103 12.95 -7.34 -18.43
C PHE A 103 13.22 -6.49 -19.69
N VAL A 104 12.84 -5.21 -19.67
CA VAL A 104 13.00 -4.30 -20.83
C VAL A 104 14.40 -3.72 -20.95
N LEU A 105 15.03 -3.33 -19.83
CA LEU A 105 16.32 -2.61 -19.81
C LEU A 105 17.55 -3.53 -19.78
N GLY A 106 17.35 -4.85 -19.66
CA GLY A 106 18.40 -5.85 -19.81
C GLY A 106 19.34 -5.95 -18.61
N ASP A 107 18.98 -6.81 -17.64
CA ASP A 107 19.83 -7.21 -16.51
C ASP A 107 20.41 -6.04 -15.70
N THR A 108 19.58 -5.08 -15.31
CA THR A 108 19.92 -4.11 -14.24
C THR A 108 19.00 -4.33 -13.05
N ALA A 109 19.53 -4.52 -11.84
CA ALA A 109 18.71 -4.75 -10.64
C ALA A 109 18.05 -3.46 -10.10
N LEU A 110 18.54 -2.30 -10.53
CA LEU A 110 18.18 -0.98 -10.02
C LEU A 110 16.66 -0.66 -10.10
N PRO A 111 15.91 -1.00 -11.17
CA PRO A 111 14.46 -0.78 -11.22
C PRO A 111 13.66 -1.56 -10.18
N VAL A 112 14.05 -2.80 -9.86
CA VAL A 112 13.37 -3.59 -8.82
C VAL A 112 13.67 -3.01 -7.45
N VAL A 113 14.92 -2.61 -7.19
CA VAL A 113 15.30 -1.97 -5.93
C VAL A 113 14.56 -0.65 -5.73
N SER A 114 14.49 0.18 -6.77
CA SER A 114 13.79 1.47 -6.71
C SER A 114 12.28 1.29 -6.54
N GLY A 115 11.69 0.31 -7.22
CA GLY A 115 10.29 -0.08 -7.07
C GLY A 115 9.98 -0.54 -5.65
N LEU A 116 10.82 -1.42 -5.08
CA LEU A 116 10.67 -1.85 -3.69
C LEU A 116 10.75 -0.67 -2.72
N LEU A 117 11.74 0.20 -2.85
CA LEU A 117 11.90 1.35 -1.97
C LEU A 117 10.67 2.27 -2.04
N GLY A 118 10.12 2.48 -3.25
CA GLY A 118 8.87 3.18 -3.45
C GLY A 118 7.69 2.50 -2.73
N SER A 119 7.51 1.20 -2.95
CA SER A 119 6.48 0.39 -2.29
C SER A 119 6.59 0.42 -0.76
N LEU A 120 7.79 0.27 -0.21
CA LEU A 120 8.04 0.34 1.23
C LEU A 120 7.77 1.74 1.79
N ALA A 121 8.13 2.80 1.07
CA ALA A 121 7.82 4.17 1.48
C ALA A 121 6.31 4.41 1.52
N LEU A 122 5.57 3.94 0.52
CA LEU A 122 4.11 4.00 0.47
C LEU A 122 3.48 3.23 1.65
N LEU A 123 3.94 2.01 1.91
CA LEU A 123 3.46 1.22 3.05
C LEU A 123 3.79 1.88 4.38
N ALA A 124 5.01 2.38 4.57
CA ALA A 124 5.39 3.09 5.80
C ALA A 124 4.55 4.35 6.02
N TRP A 125 4.15 5.04 4.94
CA TRP A 125 3.34 6.23 5.02
C TRP A 125 1.86 5.92 5.35
N TRP A 126 1.27 4.95 4.63
CA TRP A 126 -0.16 4.64 4.66
C TRP A 126 -0.60 3.59 5.68
N TRP A 127 0.31 2.68 6.07
CA TRP A 127 -0.03 1.47 6.82
C TRP A 127 0.13 1.49 8.35
N PRO A 128 0.55 2.56 9.07
CA PRO A 128 0.31 2.57 10.51
C PRO A 128 -1.19 2.39 10.71
N GLY A 129 -1.64 1.24 11.25
CA GLY A 129 -3.06 0.87 11.26
C GLY A 129 -3.94 1.92 11.95
N GLU A 130 -3.34 2.70 12.84
CA GLU A 130 -3.93 3.89 13.46
C GLU A 130 -4.21 5.02 12.46
N ARG A 131 -3.31 5.29 11.51
CA ARG A 131 -3.54 6.27 10.42
C ARG A 131 -4.66 5.84 9.50
N LEU A 132 -4.70 4.57 9.08
CA LEU A 132 -5.81 4.05 8.27
C LEU A 132 -7.17 4.26 8.95
N ILE A 133 -7.25 3.99 10.25
CA ILE A 133 -8.47 4.18 11.03
C ILE A 133 -8.79 5.67 11.22
N GLN A 134 -7.79 6.51 11.50
CA GLN A 134 -7.97 7.95 11.65
C GLN A 134 -8.45 8.59 10.35
N ASP A 135 -7.84 8.24 9.22
CA ASP A 135 -8.24 8.70 7.90
C ASP A 135 -9.66 8.25 7.56
N ALA A 136 -10.01 7.00 7.88
CA ALA A 136 -11.36 6.48 7.68
C ALA A 136 -12.37 7.23 8.56
N ARG A 137 -12.07 7.44 9.84
CA ARG A 137 -12.93 8.17 10.77
C ARG A 137 -13.16 9.62 10.31
N ALA A 138 -12.09 10.33 9.98
CA ALA A 138 -12.17 11.72 9.53
C ALA A 138 -13.06 11.90 8.29
N ARG A 139 -13.17 10.86 7.45
CA ARG A 139 -14.05 10.86 6.27
C ARG A 139 -15.48 10.44 6.56
N LEU A 140 -15.67 9.54 7.51
CA LEU A 140 -16.99 9.03 7.88
C LEU A 140 -17.73 9.99 8.82
N GLU A 141 -17.00 10.76 9.64
CA GLU A 141 -17.56 11.70 10.62
C GLU A 141 -18.46 12.78 10.00
N PRO A 142 -18.09 13.48 8.90
CA PRO A 142 -18.97 14.44 8.23
C PRO A 142 -20.25 13.80 7.65
N ALA A 143 -20.22 12.49 7.38
CA ALA A 143 -21.34 11.73 6.83
C ALA A 143 -22.14 10.95 7.90
N GLY A 144 -21.83 11.15 9.19
CA GLY A 144 -22.50 10.45 10.30
C GLY A 144 -22.10 8.98 10.49
N GLY A 145 -21.10 8.48 9.75
CA GLY A 145 -20.63 7.09 9.81
C GLY A 145 -19.63 6.77 10.93
N ALA A 146 -19.28 7.75 11.78
CA ALA A 146 -18.29 7.55 12.85
C ALA A 146 -18.73 6.49 13.88
N ALA A 147 -20.00 6.49 14.27
CA ALA A 147 -20.55 5.49 15.19
C ALA A 147 -20.54 4.08 14.59
N ALA A 148 -20.87 3.96 13.28
CA ALA A 148 -20.81 2.70 12.56
C ALA A 148 -19.37 2.17 12.44
N LEU A 149 -18.39 3.06 12.23
CA LEU A 149 -16.97 2.67 12.25
C LEU A 149 -16.55 2.15 13.64
N ASP A 150 -16.98 2.80 14.71
CA ASP A 150 -16.66 2.37 16.08
C ASP A 150 -17.27 1.00 16.41
N GLU A 151 -18.50 0.77 15.96
CA GLU A 151 -19.16 -0.54 16.07
C GLU A 151 -18.39 -1.64 15.30
N VAL A 152 -17.86 -1.33 14.10
CA VAL A 152 -17.00 -2.24 13.32
C VAL A 152 -15.68 -2.53 14.04
N LEU A 153 -15.12 -1.54 14.71
CA LEU A 153 -13.88 -1.64 15.48
C LEU A 153 -14.10 -2.25 16.88
N GLY A 154 -15.35 -2.49 17.30
CA GLY A 154 -15.68 -3.00 18.63
C GLY A 154 -15.34 -2.01 19.74
N ARG A 155 -15.51 -0.71 19.48
CA ARG A 155 -15.31 0.39 20.43
C ARG A 155 -16.62 1.02 20.84
#